data_AF-A0A517SV31-F1
#
_entry.id   AF-A0A517SV31-F1
#
_cell.length_a   1.000
_cell.length_b   1.000
_cell.length_c   1.000
_cell.angle_alpha   90.00
_cell.angle_beta   90.00
_cell.angle_gamma   90.00
#
_symmetry.space_group_name_H-M   'P 1'
#
loop_
_entity.id
_entity.type
_entity.pdbx_description
1 polymer ?
#
loop_
_entity_poly.entity_id
_entity_poly.type
_entity_poly.pdbx_seq_one_letter_code
_entity_poly.pdbx_strand_id
1 'polypeptide(L)'
;MRIPNPRHLLALLVCIALLSSPALAESEWDAAVADTSSPRATLRSFIDACNAIDRIVKSQAFVDRSNPRFQPIAQRVIDCIDTSKLPAFAAEQRALEVAVSIKKIWIAKSYQHGMRSRTSKPSIHRVGSTSSLVGEFRALV
;
A
#
# COMPACT_ATOMS: atom_id res chain seq x y z
N MET A 1 -58.53 11.26 3.91
CA MET A 1 -57.19 11.20 3.28
C MET A 1 -56.58 12.60 3.31
N ARG A 2 -55.57 12.85 4.15
CA ARG A 2 -54.90 14.18 4.25
C ARG A 2 -53.76 14.23 3.24
N ILE A 3 -53.86 15.17 2.30
CA ILE A 3 -52.82 15.45 1.32
C ILE A 3 -51.66 16.12 2.07
N PRO A 4 -50.43 15.56 2.07
CA PRO A 4 -49.30 16.16 2.75
C PRO A 4 -48.91 17.49 2.08
N ASN A 5 -48.68 18.53 2.89
CA ASN A 5 -48.38 19.87 2.38
C ASN A 5 -47.11 19.86 1.51
N PRO A 6 -47.08 20.61 0.40
CA PRO A 6 -45.97 20.59 -0.56
C PRO A 6 -44.64 21.02 0.06
N ARG A 7 -44.68 21.80 1.14
CA ARG A 7 -43.51 22.22 1.93
C ARG A 7 -42.84 21.05 2.66
N HIS A 8 -43.61 20.07 3.13
CA HIS A 8 -43.06 18.88 3.78
C HIS A 8 -42.44 17.92 2.76
N LEU A 9 -43.03 17.80 1.57
CA LEU A 9 -42.45 17.03 0.48
C LEU A 9 -41.07 17.58 0.09
N LEU A 10 -40.95 18.90 -0.04
CA LEU A 10 -39.70 19.55 -0.42
C LEU A 10 -38.63 19.42 0.66
N ALA A 11 -39.00 19.55 1.94
CA ALA A 11 -38.09 19.32 3.05
C ALA A 11 -37.59 17.87 3.11
N LEU A 12 -38.47 16.89 2.87
CA LEU A 12 -38.12 15.47 2.90
C LEU A 12 -37.19 15.10 1.74
N LEU A 13 -37.39 15.71 0.56
CA LEU A 13 -36.55 15.52 -0.62
C LEU A 13 -35.13 16.09 -0.40
N VAL A 14 -35.01 17.24 0.27
CA VAL A 14 -33.72 17.82 0.68
C VAL A 14 -33.04 16.94 1.74
N CYS A 15 -33.79 16.38 2.70
CA CYS A 15 -33.24 15.44 3.67
C CYS A 15 -32.70 14.16 3.02
N ILE A 16 -33.42 13.57 2.05
CA ILE A 16 -32.95 12.38 1.31
C ILE A 16 -31.68 12.70 0.49
N ALA A 17 -31.60 13.89 -0.10
CA ALA A 17 -30.41 14.34 -0.83
C ALA A 17 -29.19 14.57 0.09
N LEU A 18 -29.42 15.04 1.32
CA LEU A 18 -28.35 15.24 2.32
C LEU A 18 -27.90 13.93 2.99
N LEU A 19 -28.77 12.91 3.07
CA LEU A 19 -28.39 11.57 3.53
C LEU A 19 -27.64 10.77 2.45
N SER A 20 -27.76 11.17 1.19
CA SER A 20 -27.03 10.58 0.07
C SER A 20 -25.64 11.21 -0.04
N SER A 21 -24.81 11.03 0.99
CA SER A 21 -23.37 11.09 0.75
C SER A 21 -23.04 9.97 -0.23
N PRO A 22 -22.51 10.23 -1.44
CA PRO A 22 -21.92 9.16 -2.22
C PRO A 22 -20.70 8.69 -1.43
N ALA A 23 -20.87 7.65 -0.62
CA ALA A 23 -19.79 6.80 -0.16
C ALA A 23 -19.28 5.99 -1.36
N LEU A 24 -18.79 6.67 -2.40
CA LEU A 24 -17.98 6.11 -3.46
C LEU A 24 -16.71 6.95 -3.55
N ALA A 25 -15.94 6.87 -2.47
CA ALA A 25 -14.50 6.90 -2.60
C ALA A 25 -14.08 5.42 -2.57
N GLU A 26 -14.22 4.73 -3.70
CA GLU A 26 -13.48 3.49 -3.90
C GLU A 26 -12.00 3.86 -3.77
N SER A 27 -11.38 3.45 -2.68
CA SER A 27 -9.95 3.62 -2.53
C SER A 27 -9.29 2.82 -3.63
N GLU A 28 -8.46 3.48 -4.44
CA GLU A 28 -7.58 2.96 -5.52
C GLU A 28 -6.72 1.72 -5.14
N TRP A 29 -6.83 1.26 -3.90
CA TRP A 29 -6.22 0.08 -3.33
C TRP A 29 -7.30 -0.98 -3.14
N ASP A 30 -7.81 -1.54 -4.24
CA ASP A 30 -8.64 -2.73 -4.15
C ASP A 30 -7.90 -3.77 -3.31
N ALA A 31 -8.57 -4.25 -2.27
CA ALA A 31 -8.11 -5.26 -1.32
C ALA A 31 -7.97 -6.65 -1.98
N ALA A 32 -7.47 -6.69 -3.20
CA ALA A 32 -7.25 -7.88 -3.98
C ALA A 32 -6.10 -8.69 -3.37
N VAL A 33 -6.37 -9.97 -3.11
CA VAL A 33 -5.39 -10.99 -2.77
C VAL A 33 -4.25 -10.96 -3.79
N ALA A 34 -3.03 -11.28 -3.34
CA ALA A 34 -1.89 -11.33 -4.25
C ALA A 34 -2.11 -12.33 -5.39
N ASP A 35 -1.76 -11.93 -6.62
CA ASP A 35 -1.75 -12.85 -7.76
C ASP A 35 -0.56 -13.80 -7.66
N THR A 36 -0.82 -15.03 -7.23
CA THR A 36 0.18 -16.10 -7.09
C THR A 36 0.09 -17.15 -8.20
N SER A 37 -0.54 -16.83 -9.34
CA SER A 37 -0.72 -17.76 -10.47
C SER A 37 0.60 -18.18 -11.15
N SER A 38 1.65 -17.36 -11.04
CA SER A 38 2.99 -17.66 -11.57
C SER A 38 4.06 -16.88 -10.82
N PRO A 39 5.34 -17.31 -10.83
CA PRO A 39 6.41 -16.59 -10.14
C PRO A 39 6.58 -15.13 -10.58
N ARG A 40 6.32 -14.83 -11.86
CA ARG A 40 6.36 -13.45 -12.38
C ARG A 40 5.18 -12.63 -11.89
N ALA A 41 3.99 -13.22 -11.85
CA ALA A 41 2.79 -12.58 -11.32
C ALA A 41 2.95 -12.27 -9.82
N THR A 42 3.46 -13.23 -9.04
CA THR A 42 3.77 -13.04 -7.61
C THR A 42 4.72 -11.88 -7.39
N LEU A 43 5.84 -11.85 -8.14
CA LEU A 43 6.83 -10.78 -8.00
C LEU A 43 6.24 -9.41 -8.38
N ARG A 44 5.40 -9.35 -9.42
CA ARG A 44 4.74 -8.11 -9.82
C ARG A 44 3.77 -7.63 -8.73
N SER A 45 2.91 -8.51 -8.23
CA SER A 45 1.99 -8.21 -7.13
C SER A 45 2.73 -7.74 -5.88
N PHE A 46 3.86 -8.36 -5.55
CA PHE A 46 4.72 -7.96 -4.44
C PHE A 46 5.28 -6.54 -4.62
N ILE A 47 5.81 -6.23 -5.80
CA ILE A 47 6.38 -4.90 -6.11
C ILE A 47 5.30 -3.83 -6.06
N ASP A 48 4.13 -4.10 -6.64
CA ASP A 48 3.01 -3.16 -6.68
C ASP A 48 2.51 -2.82 -5.26
N ALA A 49 2.40 -3.84 -4.39
CA ALA A 49 2.04 -3.64 -2.98
C ALA A 49 3.13 -2.88 -2.20
N CYS A 50 4.41 -3.17 -2.43
CA CYS A 50 5.52 -2.42 -1.82
C CYS A 50 5.51 -0.93 -2.23
N ASN A 51 5.18 -0.63 -3.49
CA ASN A 51 5.09 0.73 -4.01
C ASN A 51 3.84 1.46 -3.49
N ALA A 52 2.75 0.74 -3.25
CA ALA A 52 1.57 1.28 -2.57
C ALA A 52 1.91 1.73 -1.15
N ILE A 53 2.56 0.87 -0.36
CA ILE A 53 3.05 1.22 0.98
C ILE A 53 4.00 2.42 0.92
N ASP A 54 4.95 2.42 -0.01
CA ASP A 54 5.91 3.51 -0.15
C ASP A 54 5.25 4.87 -0.44
N ARG A 55 4.20 4.88 -1.27
CA ARG A 55 3.39 6.09 -1.52
C ARG A 55 2.66 6.57 -0.26
N ILE A 56 2.07 5.65 0.50
CA ILE A 56 1.38 5.97 1.77
C ILE A 56 2.36 6.58 2.77
N VAL A 57 3.50 5.92 2.99
CA VAL A 57 4.56 6.40 3.89
C VAL A 57 5.06 7.77 3.46
N LYS A 58 5.32 7.99 2.16
CA LYS A 58 5.77 9.31 1.67
C LYS A 58 4.72 10.40 1.79
N SER A 59 3.43 10.05 1.75
CA SER A 59 2.33 11.00 1.86
C SER A 59 1.99 11.40 3.30
N GLN A 60 2.47 10.68 4.30
CA GLN A 60 2.10 10.85 5.71
C GLN A 60 3.34 10.99 6.59
N ALA A 61 3.33 11.94 7.52
CA ALA A 61 4.43 12.08 8.49
C ALA A 61 4.48 10.91 9.51
N PHE A 62 3.33 10.24 9.72
CA PHE A 62 3.19 9.07 10.58
C PHE A 62 2.18 8.11 9.97
N VAL A 63 2.52 6.83 9.92
CA VAL A 63 1.63 5.78 9.41
C VAL A 63 1.08 4.99 10.59
N ASP A 64 -0.24 5.09 10.78
CA ASP A 64 -0.96 4.28 11.76
C ASP A 64 -1.16 2.86 11.22
N ARG A 65 -0.53 1.88 11.87
CA ARG A 65 -0.63 0.46 11.52
C ARG A 65 -2.04 -0.11 11.74
N SER A 66 -2.83 0.49 12.63
CA SER A 66 -4.21 0.07 12.87
C SER A 66 -5.19 0.60 11.82
N ASN A 67 -4.71 1.45 10.90
CA ASN A 67 -5.53 2.02 9.86
C ASN A 67 -6.02 0.93 8.89
N PRO A 68 -7.35 0.78 8.70
CA PRO A 68 -7.92 -0.24 7.84
C PRO A 68 -7.54 -0.08 6.37
N ARG A 69 -7.01 1.07 5.94
CA ARG A 69 -6.46 1.26 4.59
C ARG A 69 -5.09 0.64 4.39
N PHE A 70 -4.31 0.50 5.46
CA PHE A 70 -2.94 -0.02 5.39
C PHE A 70 -2.90 -1.54 5.45
N GLN A 71 -3.76 -2.13 6.30
CA GLN A 71 -3.81 -3.56 6.57
C GLN A 71 -3.95 -4.44 5.31
N PRO A 72 -4.86 -4.18 4.37
CA PRO A 72 -4.99 -5.02 3.17
C PRO A 72 -3.75 -5.00 2.27
N ILE A 73 -3.06 -3.86 2.20
CA ILE A 73 -1.86 -3.70 1.37
C ILE A 73 -0.68 -4.44 2.00
N ALA A 74 -0.53 -4.35 3.33
CA ALA A 74 0.46 -5.12 4.08
C ALA A 74 0.20 -6.63 3.95
N GLN A 75 -1.07 -7.05 4.05
CA GLN A 75 -1.47 -8.44 3.86
C GLN A 75 -1.12 -8.94 2.46
N ARG A 76 -1.34 -8.14 1.42
CA ARG A 76 -0.96 -8.51 0.05
C ARG A 76 0.55 -8.73 -0.12
N VAL A 77 1.39 -8.01 0.64
CA VAL A 77 2.84 -8.27 0.66
C VAL A 77 3.13 -9.64 1.28
N ILE A 78 2.46 -9.97 2.39
CA ILE A 78 2.59 -11.25 3.09
C ILE A 78 2.11 -12.42 2.21
N ASP A 79 1.00 -12.26 1.49
CA ASP A 79 0.43 -13.28 0.60
C ASP A 79 1.38 -13.67 -0.55
N CYS A 80 2.33 -12.81 -0.90
CA CYS A 80 3.37 -13.11 -1.89
C CYS A 80 4.50 -13.99 -1.33
N ILE A 81 4.57 -14.19 -0.03
CA ILE A 81 5.61 -14.97 0.65
C ILE A 81 5.06 -16.34 1.03
N ASP A 82 5.76 -17.40 0.62
CA ASP A 82 5.41 -18.75 1.04
C ASP A 82 5.72 -18.95 2.53
N THR A 83 4.66 -18.98 3.33
CA THR A 83 4.71 -19.22 4.78
C THR A 83 4.25 -20.63 5.16
N SER A 84 3.97 -21.50 4.19
CA SER A 84 3.39 -22.84 4.41
C SER A 84 4.23 -23.76 5.30
N LYS A 85 5.53 -23.47 5.44
CA LYS A 85 6.49 -24.21 6.27
C LYS A 85 6.74 -23.59 7.64
N LEU A 86 6.12 -22.46 7.94
CA LEU A 86 6.30 -21.74 9.19
C LEU A 86 5.17 -22.07 10.17
N PRO A 87 5.46 -22.11 11.48
CA PRO A 87 4.39 -22.21 12.47
C PRO A 87 3.55 -20.92 12.46
N ALA A 88 2.23 -21.06 12.65
CA ALA A 88 1.28 -19.95 12.52
C ALA A 88 1.66 -18.72 13.36
N PHE A 89 2.19 -18.92 14.58
CA PHE A 89 2.58 -17.83 15.47
C PHE A 89 3.76 -16.99 14.95
N ALA A 90 4.56 -17.50 14.01
CA ALA A 90 5.73 -16.82 13.46
C ALA A 90 5.58 -16.47 11.98
N ALA A 91 4.53 -16.98 11.31
CA ALA A 91 4.36 -16.87 9.87
C ALA A 91 4.38 -15.42 9.39
N GLU A 92 3.60 -14.56 10.03
CA GLU A 92 3.51 -13.14 9.69
C GLU A 92 4.83 -12.39 9.89
N GLN A 93 5.41 -12.47 11.09
CA GLN A 93 6.67 -11.77 11.38
C GLN A 93 7.78 -12.18 10.43
N ARG A 94 7.93 -13.49 10.16
CA ARG A 94 8.94 -13.99 9.24
C ARG A 94 8.67 -13.59 7.80
N ALA A 95 7.40 -13.58 7.36
CA ALA A 95 7.04 -13.10 6.04
C ALA A 95 7.44 -11.64 5.84
N LEU A 96 7.22 -10.80 6.86
CA LEU A 96 7.59 -9.39 6.83
C LEU A 96 9.12 -9.18 6.82
N GLU A 97 9.87 -9.96 7.60
CA GLU A 97 11.35 -9.95 7.56
C GLU A 97 11.89 -10.30 6.17
N VAL A 98 11.30 -11.32 5.54
CA VAL A 98 11.63 -11.73 4.17
C VAL A 98 11.26 -10.62 3.18
N ALA A 99 10.07 -10.04 3.29
CA ALA A 99 9.62 -8.94 2.42
C ALA A 99 10.57 -7.73 2.47
N VAL A 100 11.00 -7.32 3.67
CA VAL A 100 11.99 -6.26 3.85
C VAL A 100 13.31 -6.61 3.16
N SER A 101 13.76 -7.85 3.30
CA SER A 101 15.01 -8.32 2.71
C SER A 101 14.94 -8.33 1.18
N ILE A 102 13.84 -8.81 0.60
CA ILE A 102 13.60 -8.80 -0.85
C ILE A 102 13.57 -7.35 -1.37
N LYS A 103 12.85 -6.44 -0.71
CA LYS A 103 12.79 -5.02 -1.10
C LYS A 103 14.19 -4.40 -1.15
N LYS A 104 15.04 -4.68 -0.16
CA LYS A 104 16.44 -4.20 -0.14
C LYS A 104 17.26 -4.70 -1.32
N ILE A 105 17.18 -5.99 -1.63
CA ILE A 105 17.92 -6.61 -2.75
C ILE A 105 17.46 -6.00 -4.08
N TRP A 106 16.14 -5.85 -4.26
CA TRP A 106 15.58 -5.25 -5.46
C TRP A 106 16.06 -3.80 -5.66
N ILE A 107 16.00 -2.98 -4.60
CA ILE A 107 16.51 -1.61 -4.63
C ILE A 107 17.99 -1.59 -5.03
N ALA A 108 18.83 -2.39 -4.36
CA ALA A 108 20.26 -2.44 -4.65
C ALA A 108 20.53 -2.81 -6.13
N LYS A 109 19.80 -3.78 -6.67
CA LYS A 109 19.93 -4.19 -8.09
C LYS A 109 19.48 -3.09 -9.04
N SER A 110 18.38 -2.40 -8.75
CA SER A 110 17.91 -1.25 -9.54
C SER A 110 18.92 -0.10 -9.54
N TYR A 111 19.58 0.17 -8.41
CA TYR A 111 20.67 1.15 -8.34
C TYR A 111 21.87 0.77 -9.22
N GLN A 112 22.28 -0.50 -9.19
CA GLN A 112 23.39 -0.99 -10.01
C GLN A 112 23.09 -0.86 -11.52
N HIS A 113 21.85 -1.16 -11.95
CA HIS A 113 21.44 -0.96 -13.34
C HIS A 113 21.38 0.52 -13.74
N GLY A 114 20.90 1.40 -12.86
CA GLY A 114 20.87 2.86 -13.11
C GLY A 114 22.25 3.52 -13.18
N MET A 115 23.21 3.05 -12.37
CA MET A 115 24.62 3.47 -12.45
C MET A 115 25.30 2.99 -13.74
N ARG A 116 24.96 1.77 -14.21
CA ARG A 116 25.53 1.21 -15.45
C ARG A 116 25.08 1.95 -16.71
N SER A 117 23.95 2.67 -16.66
CA SER A 117 23.46 3.56 -17.73
C SER A 117 23.99 5.00 -17.65
N ARG A 118 24.65 5.42 -16.55
CA ARG A 118 25.23 6.76 -16.38
C ARG A 118 26.76 6.69 -16.37
N THR A 119 27.37 6.52 -17.54
CA THR A 119 28.82 6.64 -17.75
C THR A 119 29.26 8.08 -18.07
N SER A 120 28.48 9.10 -17.71
CA SER A 120 28.94 10.50 -17.67
C SER A 120 29.05 10.98 -16.22
N LYS A 121 30.21 11.57 -15.90
CA LYS A 121 30.71 12.00 -14.57
C LYS A 121 29.61 12.48 -13.60
N PRO A 122 29.59 12.01 -12.34
CA PRO A 122 28.64 12.51 -11.35
C PRO A 122 29.08 13.88 -10.83
N SER A 123 28.31 14.92 -11.16
CA SER A 123 28.33 16.17 -10.41
C SER A 123 27.63 15.94 -9.07
N ILE A 124 28.34 16.22 -7.98
CA ILE A 124 27.88 16.01 -6.60
C ILE A 124 26.78 17.05 -6.31
N HIS A 125 25.53 16.68 -6.53
CA HIS A 125 24.39 17.35 -5.91
C HIS A 125 23.48 16.32 -5.24
N ARG A 126 23.67 16.23 -3.92
CA ARG A 126 22.71 15.87 -2.85
C ARG A 126 21.61 14.88 -3.27
N VAL A 127 21.93 13.58 -3.23
CA VAL A 127 20.94 12.49 -3.28
C VAL A 127 20.26 12.40 -1.91
N GLY A 128 18.95 12.65 -1.88
CA GLY A 128 18.10 12.49 -0.70
C GLY A 128 18.21 11.08 -0.12
N SER A 129 18.32 11.03 1.21
CA SER A 129 18.73 9.87 1.99
C SER A 129 17.75 8.69 1.87
N THR A 130 18.16 7.63 1.16
CA THR A 130 17.45 6.34 1.09
C THR A 130 17.49 5.55 2.40
N SER A 131 18.26 6.00 3.39
CA SER A 131 18.31 5.40 4.73
C SER A 131 17.00 5.61 5.53
N SER A 132 16.25 6.68 5.25
CA SER A 132 14.99 7.00 5.95
C SER A 132 13.91 5.96 5.67
N LEU A 133 13.75 5.57 4.40
CA LEU A 133 12.68 4.68 3.96
C LEU A 133 12.83 3.23 4.46
N VAL A 134 14.06 2.77 4.66
CA VAL A 134 14.33 1.43 5.25
C VAL A 134 14.08 1.44 6.76
N GLY A 135 14.34 2.57 7.42
CA GLY A 135 14.00 2.79 8.83
C GLY A 135 12.49 2.84 9.06
N GLU A 136 11.75 3.56 8.21
CA GLU A 136 10.29 3.66 8.28
C GLU A 136 9.61 2.33 7.98
N PHE A 137 10.09 1.55 7.01
CA PHE A 137 9.52 0.23 6.73
C PHE A 137 9.75 -0.78 7.87
N ARG A 138 10.89 -0.68 8.57
CA ARG A 138 11.17 -1.48 9.77
C ARG A 138 10.41 -0.98 11.00
N ALA A 139 9.99 0.28 11.00
CA ALA A 139 9.05 0.84 11.97
C ALA A 139 7.59 0.55 11.59
N LEU A 140 7.33 -0.18 10.50
CA LEU A 140 6.00 -0.62 10.04
C LEU A 140 5.79 -2.14 10.13
N VAL A 141 6.87 -2.92 10.13
CA VAL A 141 6.92 -4.33 10.51
C VAL A 141 7.13 -4.44 12.01
#